data_AF-A0A2W1G8E3-F1
#
_entry.id   AF-A0A2W1G8E3-F1
#
_cell.length_a   1.000
_cell.length_b   1.000
_cell.length_c   1.000
_cell.angle_alpha   90.00
_cell.angle_beta   90.00
_cell.angle_gamma   90.00
#
_symmetry.space_group_name_H-M   'P 1'
#
loop_
_entity.id
_entity.type
_entity.pdbx_description
1 polymer ?
#
loop_
_entity_poly.entity_id
_entity_poly.type
_entity_poly.pdbx_seq_one_letter_code
_entity_poly.pdbx_strand_id
1 'polypeptide(L)'
;MATLRSIYQQYKHDTDVVASWLATTAKSLGYDAALGPPPPEMKSQRLKGKARKLARSSSSAQSAMANQASKPKYTLAIRDFIPLSEHIANANGRVVDVPDYFKAALERVISVRSSFSEEARGCS
;
A
#
# COMPACT_ATOMS: atom_id res chain seq x y z
N MET A 1 -17.49 9.81 -16.52
CA MET A 1 -16.09 10.27 -16.64
C MET A 1 -15.45 10.22 -15.26
N ALA A 2 -14.29 9.58 -15.12
CA ALA A 2 -13.54 9.60 -13.87
C ALA A 2 -12.88 10.97 -13.68
N THR A 3 -12.86 11.50 -12.46
CA THR A 3 -12.19 12.77 -12.15
C THR A 3 -10.71 12.54 -11.92
N LEU A 4 -9.88 13.58 -12.08
CA LEU A 4 -8.44 13.53 -11.77
C LEU A 4 -8.18 12.98 -10.35
N ARG A 5 -9.00 13.39 -9.38
CA ARG A 5 -8.93 12.90 -8.00
C ARG A 5 -9.16 11.39 -7.92
N SER A 6 -10.19 10.89 -8.59
CA SER A 6 -10.51 9.45 -8.63
C SER A 6 -9.41 8.65 -9.30
N ILE A 7 -8.84 9.16 -10.41
CA ILE A 7 -7.75 8.51 -11.15
C ILE A 7 -6.49 8.44 -10.28
N TYR A 8 -6.13 9.54 -9.62
CA TYR A 8 -4.97 9.58 -8.71
C TYR A 8 -5.15 8.64 -7.52
N GLN A 9 -6.34 8.57 -6.93
CA GLN A 9 -6.65 7.64 -5.85
C GLN A 9 -6.52 6.18 -6.29
N GLN A 10 -7.04 5.85 -7.48
CA GLN A 10 -6.92 4.51 -8.06
C GLN A 10 -5.46 4.14 -8.30
N TYR A 11 -4.68 5.06 -8.89
CA TYR A 11 -3.24 4.89 -9.08
C TYR A 11 -2.50 4.62 -7.76
N LYS A 12 -2.78 5.40 -6.71
CA LYS A 12 -2.18 5.20 -5.38
C LYS A 12 -2.55 3.84 -4.80
N HIS A 13 -3.82 3.47 -4.89
CA HIS A 13 -4.32 2.19 -4.40
C HIS A 13 -3.66 1.02 -5.12
N ASP A 14 -3.64 1.04 -6.46
CA ASP A 14 -3.06 -0.04 -7.25
C ASP A 14 -1.53 -0.14 -7.04
N THR A 15 -0.85 0.99 -6.85
CA THR A 15 0.58 1.00 -6.46
C THR A 15 0.77 0.34 -5.08
N ASP A 16 -0.09 0.64 -4.11
CA ASP A 16 -0.03 0.05 -2.76
C ASP A 16 -0.32 -1.47 -2.81
N VAL A 17 -1.20 -1.93 -3.71
CA VAL A 17 -1.48 -3.35 -3.96
C VAL A 17 -0.25 -4.07 -4.51
N VAL A 18 0.40 -3.51 -5.54
CA VAL A 18 1.63 -4.06 -6.13
C VAL A 18 2.74 -4.12 -5.09
N ALA A 19 2.95 -3.03 -4.35
CA ALA A 19 3.96 -2.96 -3.30
C ALA A 19 3.72 -4.01 -2.21
N SER A 20 2.47 -4.13 -1.74
CA SER A 20 2.11 -5.10 -0.71
C SER A 20 2.40 -6.52 -1.17
N TRP A 21 2.01 -6.88 -2.40
CA TRP A 21 2.24 -8.22 -2.94
C TRP A 21 3.74 -8.53 -3.06
N LEU A 22 4.54 -7.61 -3.62
CA LEU A 22 5.99 -7.79 -3.72
C LEU A 22 6.64 -8.04 -2.35
N ALA A 23 6.30 -7.21 -1.36
CA ALA A 23 6.85 -7.34 -0.02
C ALA A 23 6.45 -8.66 0.66
N THR A 24 5.16 -9.03 0.62
CA THR A 24 4.68 -10.26 1.25
C THR A 24 5.25 -11.50 0.57
N THR A 25 5.28 -11.50 -0.77
CA THR A 25 5.71 -12.67 -1.54
C THR A 25 7.21 -12.86 -1.42
N ALA A 26 8.02 -11.81 -1.58
CA ALA A 26 9.47 -11.90 -1.40
C ALA A 26 9.82 -12.36 0.03
N LYS A 27 9.16 -11.81 1.06
CA LYS A 27 9.38 -12.24 2.45
C LYS A 27 9.02 -13.71 2.67
N SER A 28 7.92 -14.19 2.07
CA SER A 28 7.55 -15.60 2.15
C SER A 28 8.56 -16.54 1.47
N LEU A 29 9.33 -16.02 0.52
CA LEU A 29 10.39 -16.73 -0.19
C LEU A 29 11.76 -16.64 0.51
N GLY A 30 11.86 -15.91 1.62
CA GLY A 30 13.09 -15.79 2.41
C GLY A 30 13.90 -14.52 2.12
N TYR A 31 13.30 -13.50 1.50
CA TYR A 31 13.94 -12.20 1.35
C TYR A 31 14.13 -11.52 2.71
N ASP A 32 15.40 -11.37 3.13
CA ASP A 32 15.77 -10.85 4.46
C ASP A 32 16.39 -9.43 4.40
N ALA A 33 16.39 -8.79 3.22
CA ALA A 33 16.84 -7.40 3.15
C ALA A 33 15.84 -6.51 3.91
N ALA A 34 16.38 -5.58 4.69
CA ALA A 34 15.57 -4.64 5.46
C ALA A 34 14.75 -3.75 4.50
N LEU A 35 13.49 -4.10 4.31
CA LEU A 35 12.49 -3.19 3.74
C LEU A 35 12.43 -1.98 4.66
N GLY A 36 12.52 -0.78 4.10
CA GLY A 36 12.68 0.45 4.86
C GLY A 36 11.67 0.55 6.01
N PRO A 37 12.02 1.20 7.13
CA PRO A 37 11.11 1.33 8.25
C PRO A 37 9.77 1.93 7.78
N PRO A 38 8.63 1.51 8.35
CA PRO A 38 7.36 2.19 8.09
C PRO A 38 7.57 3.70 8.23
N PRO A 39 7.11 4.58 7.30
CA PRO A 39 7.19 6.00 7.55
C PRO A 39 6.52 6.22 8.90
N PRO A 40 7.11 7.07 9.76
CA PRO A 40 6.55 7.31 11.07
C PRO A 40 5.07 7.59 10.86
N GLU A 41 4.22 6.76 11.48
CA GLU A 41 2.80 7.07 11.53
C GLU A 41 2.74 8.43 12.18
N MET A 42 2.47 9.47 11.38
CA MET A 42 2.11 10.77 11.92
C MET A 42 0.78 10.53 12.62
N LYS A 43 0.85 10.05 13.87
CA LYS A 43 -0.24 10.17 14.83
C LYS A 43 -0.59 11.64 14.74
N SER A 44 -1.79 11.94 14.25
CA SER A 44 -2.33 13.29 14.21
C SER A 44 -2.38 13.79 15.66
N GLN A 45 -1.27 14.35 16.11
CA GLN A 45 -1.14 15.01 17.39
C GLN A 45 -1.65 16.43 17.18
N ARG A 46 -2.95 16.55 16.94
CA ARG A 46 -3.70 17.78 17.23
C ARG A 46 -4.75 17.49 18.27
N LEU A 47 -4.29 17.18 19.48
CA LEU A 47 -5.07 17.44 20.68
C LEU A 47 -4.68 18.82 21.23
N LYS A 48 -5.35 19.88 20.78
CA LYS A 48 -5.50 21.09 21.58
C LYS A 48 -6.69 21.91 21.08
N GLY A 49 -7.78 21.85 21.84
CA GLY A 49 -9.01 22.58 21.56
C GLY A 49 -10.10 22.13 22.52
N LYS A 50 -10.05 22.68 23.73
CA LYS A 50 -11.11 22.74 24.76
C LYS A 50 -12.44 21.98 24.47
N ALA A 51 -12.49 20.68 24.70
CA ALA A 51 -13.77 19.95 24.83
C ALA A 51 -13.67 18.72 25.78
N ARG A 52 -12.62 18.67 26.62
CA ARG A 52 -12.20 17.45 27.33
C ARG A 52 -12.75 17.29 28.75
N LYS A 53 -13.92 17.84 29.08
CA LYS A 53 -14.44 17.75 30.47
C LYS A 53 -15.87 17.27 30.70
N LEU A 54 -16.64 16.87 29.67
CA LEU A 54 -18.04 16.44 29.91
C LEU A 54 -18.44 15.04 29.40
N ALA A 55 -17.58 14.30 28.69
CA ALA A 55 -17.96 12.99 28.12
C ALA A 55 -17.26 11.78 28.80
N ARG A 56 -16.87 11.88 30.07
CA ARG A 56 -16.25 10.76 30.83
C ARG A 56 -17.23 9.97 31.72
N SER A 57 -18.53 10.23 31.64
CA SER A 57 -19.48 9.71 32.64
C SER A 57 -20.58 8.81 32.10
N SER A 58 -20.57 8.40 30.83
CA SER A 58 -21.70 7.65 30.29
C SER A 58 -21.32 6.80 29.07
N SER A 59 -20.66 5.66 29.33
CA SER A 59 -20.85 4.36 28.64
C SER A 59 -19.72 3.40 28.96
N SER A 60 -19.66 2.97 30.22
CA SER A 60 -19.29 1.59 30.51
C SER A 60 -20.47 0.74 30.05
N ALA A 61 -20.34 0.08 28.90
CA ALA A 61 -20.88 -1.24 28.56
C ALA A 61 -20.97 -1.43 27.03
N GLN A 62 -20.53 -2.62 26.59
CA GLN A 62 -20.61 -3.19 25.23
C GLN A 62 -19.71 -2.51 24.16
N SER A 63 -18.78 -3.19 23.46
CA SER A 63 -18.76 -4.58 23.02
C SER A 63 -17.33 -5.07 22.78
N ALA A 64 -17.04 -6.29 23.20
CA ALA A 64 -15.94 -7.09 22.68
C ALA A 64 -16.10 -7.29 21.17
N MET A 65 -15.14 -6.84 20.35
CA MET A 65 -14.91 -7.42 19.02
C MET A 65 -13.43 -7.30 18.63
N ALA A 66 -12.81 -8.48 18.52
CA ALA A 66 -11.66 -8.83 17.69
C ALA A 66 -10.34 -8.08 17.91
N ASN A 67 -9.43 -8.81 18.56
CA ASN A 67 -8.00 -8.82 18.29
C ASN A 67 -7.75 -9.09 16.78
N GLN A 68 -7.99 -8.12 15.89
CA GLN A 68 -7.49 -8.19 14.52
C GLN A 68 -6.00 -7.92 14.57
N ALA A 69 -5.20 -8.96 14.47
CA ALA A 69 -3.78 -8.83 14.17
C ALA A 69 -3.64 -7.87 12.97
N SER A 70 -3.08 -6.69 13.23
CA SER A 70 -2.90 -5.66 12.20
C SER A 70 -2.08 -6.27 11.05
N LYS A 71 -2.62 -6.23 9.82
CA LYS A 71 -1.88 -6.70 8.64
C LYS A 71 -0.49 -6.05 8.62
N PRO A 72 0.57 -6.79 8.27
CA PRO A 72 1.92 -6.23 8.25
C PRO A 72 1.96 -5.05 7.26
N LYS A 73 2.44 -3.91 7.76
CA LYS A 73 2.58 -2.68 6.97
C LYS A 73 4.02 -2.61 6.45
N TYR A 74 4.16 -2.55 5.14
CA TYR A 74 5.46 -2.44 4.47
C TYR A 74 5.66 -1.05 3.91
N THR A 75 6.90 -0.58 3.96
CA THR A 75 7.33 0.62 3.24
C THR A 75 8.38 0.21 2.25
N LEU A 76 8.03 0.39 0.98
CA LEU A 76 8.92 0.11 -0.12
C LEU A 76 9.39 1.42 -0.72
N ALA A 77 10.69 1.62 -0.77
CA ALA A 77 11.24 2.63 -1.64
C ALA A 77 11.05 2.18 -3.10
N ILE A 78 10.94 3.13 -4.02
CA ILE A 78 10.85 2.82 -5.47
C ILE A 78 12.03 1.94 -5.91
N ARG A 79 13.20 2.13 -5.30
CA ARG A 79 14.43 1.37 -5.55
C ARG A 79 14.31 -0.12 -5.19
N ASP A 80 13.35 -0.49 -4.34
CA ASP A 80 13.18 -1.86 -3.85
C ASP A 80 12.30 -2.71 -4.80
N PHE A 81 11.55 -2.09 -5.72
CA PHE A 81 10.63 -2.81 -6.59
C PHE A 81 11.35 -3.83 -7.48
N ILE A 82 12.45 -3.42 -8.13
CA ILE A 82 13.20 -4.29 -9.04
C ILE A 82 13.88 -5.43 -8.25
N PRO A 83 14.67 -5.18 -7.19
CA PRO A 83 15.28 -6.25 -6.39
C PRO A 83 14.28 -7.27 -5.84
N LEU A 84 13.10 -6.82 -5.40
CA LEU A 84 12.05 -7.72 -4.92
C LEU A 84 11.49 -8.58 -6.05
N SER A 85 11.24 -7.99 -7.21
CA SER A 85 10.73 -8.70 -8.39
C SER A 85 11.74 -9.75 -8.88
N GLU A 86 13.02 -9.39 -8.95
CA GLU A 86 14.10 -10.31 -9.32
C GLU A 86 14.24 -11.46 -8.33
N HIS A 87 14.16 -11.18 -7.03
CA HIS A 87 14.20 -12.24 -6.02
C HIS A 87 13.04 -13.23 -6.16
N ILE A 88 11.82 -12.73 -6.41
CA ILE A 88 10.64 -13.57 -6.64
C ILE A 88 10.82 -14.41 -7.92
N ALA A 89 11.31 -13.81 -9.01
CA ALA A 89 11.54 -14.50 -10.27
C ALA A 89 12.63 -15.58 -10.18
N ASN A 90 13.67 -15.35 -9.38
CA ASN A 90 14.80 -16.25 -9.18
C ASN A 90 14.58 -17.28 -8.07
N ALA A 91 13.36 -17.42 -7.55
CA ALA A 91 13.01 -18.43 -6.55
C ALA A 91 13.02 -19.84 -7.18
N ASN A 92 14.22 -20.33 -7.52
CA ASN A 92 14.46 -21.61 -8.16
C ASN A 92 13.81 -22.74 -7.33
N GLY A 93 12.80 -23.38 -7.91
CA GLY A 93 12.12 -24.53 -7.34
C GLY A 93 10.76 -24.26 -6.69
N ARG A 94 10.30 -23.01 -6.59
CA ARG A 94 8.93 -22.68 -6.16
C ARG A 94 8.18 -21.99 -7.27
N VAL A 95 7.10 -22.62 -7.76
CA VAL A 95 6.15 -21.95 -8.64
C VAL A 95 5.46 -20.86 -7.82
N VAL A 96 5.75 -19.60 -8.15
CA VAL A 96 5.05 -18.45 -7.58
C VAL A 96 3.76 -18.26 -8.37
N ASP A 97 2.63 -18.58 -7.76
CA ASP A 97 1.33 -18.25 -8.34
C ASP A 97 1.13 -16.73 -8.29
N VAL A 98 0.92 -16.12 -9.46
CA VAL A 98 0.73 -14.68 -9.59
C VAL A 98 -0.77 -14.40 -9.66
N PRO A 99 -1.38 -13.80 -8.62
CA PRO A 99 -2.82 -13.60 -8.57
C PRO A 99 -3.31 -12.62 -9.64
N ASP A 100 -4.51 -12.85 -10.17
CA ASP A 100 -5.08 -11.99 -11.21
C ASP A 100 -5.32 -10.55 -10.75
N TYR A 101 -5.64 -10.34 -9.47
CA TYR A 101 -5.80 -8.99 -8.91
C TYR A 101 -4.50 -8.19 -9.00
N PHE A 102 -3.34 -8.85 -8.85
CA PHE A 102 -2.04 -8.22 -8.92
C PHE A 102 -1.73 -7.82 -10.37
N LYS A 103 -1.97 -8.72 -11.32
CA LYS A 103 -1.82 -8.43 -12.76
C LYS A 103 -2.71 -7.26 -13.16
N ALA A 104 -3.98 -7.30 -12.77
CA ALA A 104 -4.93 -6.24 -13.09
C ALA A 104 -4.52 -4.89 -12.47
N ALA A 105 -4.04 -4.87 -11.22
CA ALA A 105 -3.52 -3.64 -10.60
C ALA A 105 -2.28 -3.11 -11.32
N LEU A 106 -1.36 -3.99 -11.71
CA LEU A 106 -0.15 -3.64 -12.45
C LEU A 106 -0.49 -3.00 -13.80
N GLU A 107 -1.35 -3.65 -14.60
CA GLU A 107 -1.81 -3.14 -15.89
C GLU A 107 -2.50 -1.78 -15.76
N ARG A 108 -3.37 -1.60 -14.75
CA ARG A 108 -4.02 -0.31 -14.49
C ARG A 108 -3.02 0.79 -14.17
N VAL A 109 -2.01 0.52 -13.32
CA VAL A 109 -0.97 1.51 -12.98
C VAL A 109 -0.16 1.91 -14.21
N ILE A 110 0.22 0.94 -15.05
CA ILE A 110 0.95 1.19 -16.29
C ILE A 110 0.10 2.05 -17.23
N SER A 111 -1.16 1.66 -17.46
CA SER A 111 -2.09 2.39 -18.32
C SER A 111 -2.27 3.85 -17.88
N VAL A 112 -2.54 4.08 -16.59
CA VAL A 112 -2.73 5.43 -16.04
C VAL A 112 -1.46 6.26 -16.18
N ARG A 113 -0.27 5.71 -15.89
CA ARG A 113 0.99 6.45 -16.04
C ARG A 113 1.27 6.81 -17.50
N SER A 114 0.99 5.90 -18.42
CA SER A 114 1.18 6.14 -19.85
C SER A 114 0.26 7.25 -20.35
N SER A 115 -1.03 7.22 -20.00
CA SER A 115 -1.99 8.22 -20.46
C SER A 115 -1.63 9.64 -19.98
N PHE A 116 -1.19 9.79 -18.72
CA PHE A 116 -0.69 11.09 -18.23
C PHE A 116 0.59 11.54 -18.93
N SER A 117 1.46 10.60 -19.32
CA SER A 117 2.69 10.92 -20.03
C SER A 117 2.43 11.37 -21.46
N GLU A 118 1.40 10.81 -22.12
CA GLU A 118 0.96 11.23 -23.45
C GLU A 118 0.28 12.61 -23.40
N GLU A 119 -0.61 12.84 -22.43
CA GLU A 119 -1.26 14.12 -22.22
C GLU A 119 -0.25 15.24 -21.94
N ALA A 120 0.77 14.96 -21.12
CA ALA A 120 1.84 15.93 -20.85
C ALA A 120 2.71 16.25 -22.09
N ARG A 121 2.88 15.30 -23.03
CA ARG A 121 3.61 15.52 -24.29
C ARG A 121 2.79 16.24 -25.35
N GLY A 122 1.47 16.07 -25.35
CA GLY A 122 0.56 16.77 -26.26
C GLY A 122 0.36 18.27 -25.93
N CYS A 123 0.86 18.74 -24.79
CA CYS A 123 0.87 20.14 -24.40
C CYS A 123 2.19 20.88 -24.71
N SER A 124 3.07 20.33 -25.56
CA SER A 124 4.33 20.97 -25.98
C SER A 124 4.25 21.58 -27.38
#